data_AF-A0A6G3MN78-F1
#
_entry.id   AF-A0A6G3MN78-F1
#
_cell.length_a   1.000
_cell.length_b   1.000
_cell.length_c   1.000
_cell.angle_alpha   90.00
_cell.angle_beta   90.00
_cell.angle_gamma   90.00
#
_symmetry.space_group_name_H-M   'P 1'
#
loop_
_entity.id
_entity.type
_entity.pdbx_description
1 polymer ?
#
loop_
_entity_poly.entity_id
_entity_poly.type
_entity_poly.pdbx_seq_one_letter_code
_entity_poly.pdbx_strand_id
1 'polypeptide(L)'
;YNFFQCYIHFLVLSAHSGSEVKLLEWNGFVESKLRLLIMTLEKNIYIKIAHLHPKIYGSLPQENLPFTRRWFIGLEINKPEDNTPLKIDLFEEIEWFKREVLVKSNSCIYYPDK
;
A
#
# COMPACT_ATOMS: atom_id res chain seq x y z
N TYR A 1 11.49 -13.58 13.32
CA TYR A 1 10.38 -13.59 12.35
C TYR A 1 10.87 -12.94 11.06
N ASN A 2 10.79 -13.61 9.91
CA ASN A 2 11.23 -13.06 8.62
C ASN A 2 10.03 -12.84 7.70
N PHE A 3 9.49 -11.62 7.72
CA PHE A 3 8.26 -11.26 7.02
C PHE A 3 8.28 -11.64 5.53
N PHE A 4 9.39 -11.38 4.84
CA PHE A 4 9.50 -11.62 3.39
C PHE A 4 9.62 -13.11 3.01
N GLN A 5 9.80 -14.00 3.98
CA GLN A 5 9.78 -15.45 3.77
C GLN A 5 8.46 -16.09 4.19
N CYS A 6 7.57 -15.33 4.84
CA CYS A 6 6.29 -15.84 5.33
C CYS A 6 5.15 -15.79 4.29
N TYR A 7 5.33 -15.04 3.20
CA TYR A 7 4.32 -14.84 2.16
C TYR A 7 4.90 -15.08 0.78
N ILE A 8 4.04 -15.55 -0.13
CA ILE A 8 4.40 -15.73 -1.55
C ILE A 8 4.01 -14.48 -2.35
N HIS A 9 2.94 -13.79 -1.92
CA HIS A 9 2.42 -12.61 -2.59
C HIS A 9 2.57 -11.38 -1.69
N PHE A 10 2.94 -10.26 -2.31
CA PHE A 10 3.08 -8.99 -1.63
C PHE A 10 2.41 -7.88 -2.43
N LEU A 11 1.76 -6.97 -1.71
CA LEU A 11 1.38 -5.66 -2.22
C LEU A 11 2.37 -4.63 -1.66
N VAL A 12 2.91 -3.79 -2.55
CA VAL A 12 3.84 -2.73 -2.19
C VAL A 12 3.18 -1.40 -2.45
N LEU A 13 3.00 -0.60 -1.39
CA LEU A 13 2.55 0.78 -1.51
C LEU A 13 3.78 1.68 -1.48
N SER A 14 3.98 2.51 -2.51
CA SER A 14 5.08 3.48 -2.57
C SER A 14 4.52 4.90 -2.63
N ALA A 15 5.00 5.77 -1.75
CA ALA A 15 4.73 7.20 -1.78
C ALA A 15 6.03 7.96 -2.06
N HIS A 16 5.96 8.93 -2.97
CA HIS A 16 7.10 9.72 -3.41
C HIS A 16 6.77 11.20 -3.30
N SER A 17 7.77 12.02 -3.02
CA SER A 17 7.62 13.48 -2.94
C SER A 17 8.78 14.23 -3.58
N GLY A 18 8.58 15.52 -3.85
CA GLY A 18 9.64 16.43 -4.30
C GLY A 18 10.49 17.02 -3.17
N SER A 19 10.11 16.81 -1.90
CA SER A 19 10.82 17.32 -0.73
C SER A 19 10.62 16.41 0.48
N GLU A 20 11.57 16.43 1.41
CA GLU A 20 11.49 15.68 2.67
C GLU A 20 10.30 16.11 3.55
N VAL A 21 9.99 17.42 3.62
CA VAL A 21 8.87 17.95 4.41
C VAL A 21 7.55 17.35 3.95
N LYS A 22 7.24 17.45 2.65
CA LYS A 22 6.04 16.86 2.07
C LYS A 22 6.01 15.34 2.20
N LEU A 23 7.16 14.66 2.18
CA LEU A 23 7.22 13.22 2.41
C LEU A 23 6.80 12.86 3.84
N LEU A 24 7.19 13.65 4.83
CA LEU A 24 6.82 13.43 6.23
C LEU A 24 5.30 13.53 6.43
N GLU A 25 4.68 14.55 5.84
CA GLU A 25 3.23 14.74 5.83
C GLU A 25 2.53 13.56 5.13
N TRP A 26 3.01 13.20 3.94
CA TRP A 26 2.49 12.06 3.18
C TRP A 26 2.63 10.74 3.93
N ASN A 27 3.75 10.54 4.63
CA ASN A 27 3.99 9.33 5.43
C ASN A 27 2.92 9.17 6.51
N GLY A 28 2.71 10.20 7.34
CA GLY A 28 1.71 10.15 8.41
C GLY A 28 0.29 9.99 7.88
N PHE A 29 -0.03 10.67 6.77
CA PHE A 29 -1.34 10.56 6.15
C PHE A 29 -1.61 9.15 5.61
N VAL A 30 -0.69 8.60 4.81
CA VAL A 30 -0.82 7.23 4.26
C VAL A 30 -0.89 6.20 5.38
N GLU A 31 -0.02 6.31 6.38
CA GLU A 31 0.01 5.41 7.53
C GLU A 31 -1.34 5.36 8.26
N SER A 32 -2.00 6.51 8.42
CA SER A 32 -3.35 6.59 9.01
C SER A 32 -4.44 5.85 8.23
N LYS A 33 -4.21 5.55 6.94
CA LYS A 33 -5.17 4.89 6.05
C LYS A 33 -4.83 3.43 5.74
N LEU A 34 -3.61 2.96 6.03
CA LEU A 34 -3.20 1.59 5.73
C LEU A 34 -4.14 0.55 6.33
N ARG A 35 -4.63 0.76 7.56
CA ARG A 35 -5.60 -0.15 8.19
C ARG A 35 -6.91 -0.25 7.37
N LEU A 36 -7.34 0.85 6.75
CA LEU A 36 -8.52 0.87 5.88
C LEU A 36 -8.29 0.01 4.62
N LEU A 37 -7.09 0.09 4.02
CA LEU A 37 -6.70 -0.79 2.90
C LEU A 37 -6.73 -2.26 3.31
N ILE A 38 -6.10 -2.62 4.44
CA ILE A 38 -6.11 -3.99 4.96
C ILE A 38 -7.54 -4.50 5.14
N MET A 39 -8.41 -3.72 5.79
CA MET A 39 -9.80 -4.09 5.99
C MET A 39 -10.59 -4.25 4.69
N THR A 40 -10.27 -3.47 3.66
CA THR A 40 -10.91 -3.61 2.35
C THR A 40 -10.40 -4.86 1.62
N LEU A 41 -9.09 -5.14 1.68
CA LEU A 41 -8.50 -6.34 1.10
C LEU A 41 -9.05 -7.62 1.74
N GLU A 42 -9.20 -7.67 3.06
CA GLU A 42 -9.72 -8.85 3.78
C GLU A 42 -11.22 -9.11 3.55
N LYS A 43 -11.95 -8.18 2.92
CA LYS A 43 -13.33 -8.45 2.47
C LYS A 43 -13.38 -9.23 1.16
N ASN A 44 -12.29 -9.24 0.40
CA ASN A 44 -12.20 -9.99 -0.83
C ASN A 44 -12.11 -11.49 -0.48
N ILE A 45 -13.04 -12.28 -1.02
CA ILE A 45 -13.16 -13.72 -0.69
C ILE A 45 -11.89 -14.53 -1.01
N TYR A 46 -11.03 -14.03 -1.89
CA TYR A 46 -9.79 -14.69 -2.26
C TYR A 46 -8.65 -14.39 -1.29
N ILE A 47 -8.75 -13.33 -0.47
CA ILE A 47 -7.72 -12.95 0.50
C ILE A 47 -8.10 -13.52 1.86
N LYS A 48 -7.22 -14.37 2.39
CA LYS A 48 -7.34 -14.94 3.74
C LYS A 48 -6.75 -14.01 4.80
N ILE A 49 -5.58 -13.45 4.51
CA ILE A 49 -4.85 -12.54 5.40
C ILE A 49 -4.20 -11.44 4.58
N ALA A 50 -4.33 -10.20 5.04
CA ALA A 50 -3.49 -9.09 4.58
C ALA A 50 -2.66 -8.55 5.76
N HIS A 51 -1.38 -8.90 5.80
CA HIS A 51 -0.49 -8.55 6.91
C HIS A 51 0.41 -7.38 6.54
N LEU A 52 0.14 -6.21 7.12
CA LEU A 52 1.00 -5.04 7.02
C LEU A 52 2.31 -5.24 7.79
N HIS A 53 3.45 -5.10 7.12
CA HIS A 53 4.76 -5.09 7.77
C HIS A 53 4.95 -3.78 8.56
N PRO A 54 5.32 -3.82 9.85
CA PRO A 54 5.53 -2.61 10.66
C PRO A 54 6.70 -1.74 10.21
N LYS A 55 7.65 -2.28 9.44
CA LYS A 55 8.82 -1.53 8.99
C LYS A 55 8.53 -0.81 7.68
N ILE A 56 8.86 0.48 7.65
CA ILE A 56 8.79 1.34 6.47
C ILE A 56 10.16 1.35 5.79
N TYR A 57 10.18 1.30 4.45
CA TYR A 57 11.40 1.29 3.66
C TYR A 57 11.53 2.56 2.84
N GLY A 58 12.75 3.03 2.65
CA GLY A 58 13.06 4.21 1.86
C GLY A 58 13.36 3.89 0.40
N SER A 59 13.97 4.86 -0.26
CA SER A 59 14.50 4.76 -1.63
C SER A 59 15.54 3.65 -1.75
N LEU A 60 15.54 2.97 -2.89
CA LEU A 60 16.62 2.05 -3.23
C LEU A 60 17.81 2.83 -3.80
N PRO A 61 19.06 2.36 -3.63
CA PRO A 61 20.25 3.06 -4.14
C PRO A 61 20.24 3.34 -5.64
N GLN A 62 19.47 2.56 -6.40
CA GLN A 62 19.38 2.63 -7.86
C GLN A 62 18.28 3.58 -8.34
N GLU A 63 17.50 4.16 -7.43
CA GLU A 63 16.35 5.00 -7.75
C GLU A 63 16.70 6.48 -7.60
N ASN A 64 16.43 7.28 -8.64
CA ASN A 64 16.50 8.74 -8.59
C ASN A 64 15.25 9.35 -7.88
N LEU A 65 14.82 8.75 -6.77
CA LEU A 65 13.64 9.14 -6.01
C LEU A 65 14.00 9.28 -4.52
N PRO A 66 14.77 10.31 -4.12
CA PRO A 66 15.37 10.41 -2.78
C PRO A 66 14.34 10.53 -1.65
N PHE A 67 13.13 11.02 -1.95
CA PHE A 67 12.05 11.17 -0.97
C PHE A 67 10.98 10.12 -1.20
N THR A 68 11.27 8.88 -0.79
CA THR A 68 10.39 7.72 -0.94
C THR A 68 10.10 7.05 0.40
N ARG A 69 8.87 6.57 0.56
CA ARG A 69 8.44 5.65 1.62
C ARG A 69 7.68 4.48 1.03
N ARG A 70 7.89 3.30 1.60
CA ARG A 70 7.29 2.05 1.16
C ARG A 70 6.75 1.23 2.30
N TRP A 71 5.55 0.70 2.09
CA TRP A 71 4.89 -0.24 2.97
C TRP A 71 4.69 -1.55 2.24
N PHE A 72 4.92 -2.64 2.94
CA PHE A 72 4.75 -3.99 2.42
C PHE A 72 3.59 -4.67 3.11
N ILE A 73 2.72 -5.27 2.33
CA ILE A 73 1.59 -6.05 2.81
C ILE A 73 1.74 -7.45 2.25
N GLY A 74 1.92 -8.43 3.14
CA GLY A 74 1.99 -9.84 2.79
C GLY A 74 0.58 -10.38 2.64
N LEU A 75 0.33 -11.12 1.56
CA LEU A 75 -0.99 -11.67 1.26
C LEU A 75 -0.96 -13.20 1.38
N GLU A 76 -1.90 -13.74 2.15
CA GLU A 76 -2.25 -15.16 2.12
C GLU A 76 -3.56 -15.31 1.34
N ILE A 77 -3.55 -16.20 0.34
CA ILE A 77 -4.68 -16.42 -0.57
C ILE A 77 -5.45 -17.67 -0.16
N ASN A 78 -6.77 -17.61 -0.20
CA ASN A 78 -7.63 -18.80 -0.10
C ASN A 78 -7.45 -19.65 -1.37
N LYS A 79 -6.74 -20.77 -1.22
CA LYS A 79 -6.55 -21.73 -2.32
C LYS A 79 -7.87 -22.47 -2.57
N PRO A 80 -8.28 -22.65 -3.83
CA PRO A 80 -9.45 -23.45 -4.14
C PRO A 80 -9.09 -24.93 -3.96
N GLU A 81 -10.08 -25.76 -3.61
CA GLU A 81 -9.87 -27.18 -3.33
C GLU A 81 -9.38 -27.97 -4.55
N ASP A 82 -9.72 -27.51 -5.75
CA ASP A 82 -9.41 -28.15 -7.03
C ASP A 82 -8.04 -27.76 -7.61
N ASN A 83 -7.22 -27.00 -6.86
CA ASN A 83 -5.94 -26.45 -7.32
C ASN A 83 -6.02 -25.68 -8.65
N THR A 84 -7.20 -25.18 -9.03
CA THR A 84 -7.32 -24.36 -10.22
C THR A 84 -6.53 -23.06 -10.07
N PRO A 85 -5.85 -22.59 -11.12
CA PRO A 85 -5.16 -21.31 -11.09
C PRO A 85 -6.17 -20.18 -10.85
N LEU A 86 -6.11 -19.54 -9.68
CA LEU A 86 -6.93 -18.37 -9.38
C LEU A 86 -6.32 -17.12 -9.99
N LYS A 87 -7.11 -16.42 -10.79
CA LYS A 87 -6.82 -15.04 -11.17
C LYS A 87 -7.55 -14.11 -10.21
N ILE A 88 -6.80 -13.54 -9.27
CA ILE A 88 -7.33 -12.58 -8.30
C ILE A 88 -7.22 -11.19 -8.91
N ASP A 89 -8.36 -10.51 -9.03
CA ASP A 89 -8.40 -9.10 -9.36
C ASP A 89 -8.59 -8.29 -8.08
N LEU A 90 -7.65 -7.38 -7.81
CA LEU A 90 -7.65 -6.45 -6.68
C LEU A 90 -7.78 -4.98 -7.13
N PHE A 91 -8.08 -4.78 -8.41
CA PHE A 91 -8.07 -3.45 -9.03
C PHE A 91 -9.04 -2.50 -8.34
N GLU A 92 -10.26 -2.95 -8.02
CA GLU A 92 -11.27 -2.09 -7.40
C GLU A 92 -10.85 -1.61 -6.01
N GLU A 93 -10.32 -2.50 -5.17
CA GLU A 93 -9.84 -2.18 -3.83
C GLU A 93 -8.66 -1.20 -3.87
N ILE A 94 -7.72 -1.44 -4.79
CA ILE A 94 -6.53 -0.59 -4.98
C ILE A 94 -6.94 0.79 -5.50
N GLU A 95 -7.81 0.87 -6.50
CA GLU A 95 -8.27 2.13 -7.07
C GLU A 95 -9.13 2.93 -6.09
N TRP A 96 -9.97 2.26 -5.29
CA TRP A 96 -10.69 2.90 -4.19
C TRP A 96 -9.71 3.51 -3.19
N PHE A 97 -8.69 2.78 -2.77
CA PHE A 97 -7.71 3.28 -1.81
C PHE A 97 -6.92 4.47 -2.37
N LYS A 98 -6.49 4.40 -3.64
CA LYS A 98 -5.87 5.53 -4.33
C LYS A 98 -6.76 6.76 -4.29
N ARG A 99 -8.06 6.64 -4.59
CA ARG A 99 -9.00 7.76 -4.52
C ARG A 99 -9.14 8.30 -3.11
N GLU A 100 -9.29 7.44 -2.11
CA GLU A 100 -9.39 7.85 -0.70
C GLU A 100 -8.18 8.66 -0.24
N VAL A 101 -6.99 8.28 -0.70
CA VAL A 101 -5.74 8.98 -0.37
C VAL A 101 -5.62 10.28 -1.20
N LEU A 102 -5.81 10.22 -2.52
CA LEU A 102 -5.60 11.36 -3.44
C LEU A 102 -6.66 12.46 -3.33
N VAL A 103 -7.94 12.10 -3.21
CA VAL A 103 -9.03 13.08 -3.11
C VAL A 103 -8.92 13.87 -1.80
N LYS A 104 -8.61 13.17 -0.70
CA LYS A 104 -8.44 13.80 0.61
C LYS A 104 -7.14 14.57 0.74
N SER A 105 -6.06 14.16 0.05
CA SER A 105 -4.86 14.99 -0.04
C SER A 105 -5.15 16.31 -0.75
N ASN A 106 -5.96 16.32 -1.82
CA ASN A 106 -6.36 17.54 -2.50
C ASN A 106 -7.29 18.44 -1.66
N SER A 107 -7.98 17.92 -0.65
CA SER A 107 -8.77 18.72 0.30
C SER A 107 -7.93 19.34 1.43
N CYS A 108 -6.73 18.82 1.71
CA CYS A 108 -5.82 19.35 2.73
C CYS A 108 -4.61 20.09 2.16
N ILE A 109 -4.41 20.09 0.85
CA ILE A 109 -3.37 20.87 0.19
C ILE A 109 -4.03 22.14 -0.35
N TYR A 110 -3.86 23.26 0.37
CA TYR A 110 -3.89 24.57 -0.27
C TYR A 110 -2.85 24.53 -1.38
N TYR A 111 -3.29 24.74 -2.63
CA TYR A 111 -2.38 25.09 -3.71
C TYR A 111 -2.14 26.59 -3.60
N PRO A 112 -0.99 27.07 -3.07
CA PRO A 112 -0.61 28.45 -3.32
C PRO A 112 -0.23 28.52 -4.80
N ASP A 113 -1.22 28.98 -5.57
CA ASP A 113 -1.19 29.61 -6.89
C ASP A 113 -0.43 28.95 -8.05
N LYS A 114 -1.05 29.12 -9.22
CA LYS A 114 -0.45 28.99 -10.54
C LYS A 114 0.69 29.97 -10.75
#